data_AF-T5A7A7-F1
#
_entry.id   AF-T5A7A7-F1
#
_cell.length_a   1.000
_cell.length_b   1.000
_cell.length_c   1.000
_cell.angle_alpha   90.00
_cell.angle_beta   90.00
_cell.angle_gamma   90.00
#
_symmetry.space_group_name_H-M   'P 1'
#
loop_
_entity.id
_entity.type
_entity.pdbx_description
1 polymer ?
#
loop_
_entity_poly.entity_id
_entity_poly.type
_entity_poly.pdbx_seq_one_letter_code
_entity_poly.pdbx_strand_id
1 'polypeptide(L)'
;MSDSEMLALDEKLAEVFRQRTKSRPDGKKQKKDAKQSVVNFKHRILALVDVYVRNEALNPLAFSLLVPLLRLMRTTSTKPLASRACEIILNYQRGCRKARGGGRDEDKGTAVAAGDLLPLLLEVHGEAVQSNSHAYAKAASASSLIVASAMFAADREAIKQMAAVYAKTQSEWVLGEARLQNSFFADWNNWCQNHASQARP
;
A
#
# COMPACT_ATOMS: atom_id res chain seq x y z
N MET A 1 -20.14 47.99 53.11
CA MET A 1 -19.39 47.47 51.96
C MET A 1 -18.74 48.67 51.30
N SER A 2 -17.41 48.75 51.38
CA SER A 2 -16.66 49.79 50.67
C SER A 2 -16.34 49.33 49.25
N ASP A 3 -16.29 50.25 48.28
CA ASP A 3 -15.99 49.92 46.86
C ASP A 3 -14.68 49.13 46.70
N SER A 4 -13.72 49.35 47.58
CA SER A 4 -12.44 48.63 47.60
C SER A 4 -12.58 47.14 47.94
N GLU A 5 -13.53 46.77 48.81
CA GLU A 5 -13.81 45.36 49.13
C GLU A 5 -14.55 44.67 47.98
N MET A 6 -15.36 45.42 47.23
CA MET A 6 -16.09 44.91 46.06
C MET A 6 -15.14 44.59 44.90
N LEU A 7 -14.17 45.48 44.63
CA LEU A 7 -13.12 45.27 43.63
C LEU A 7 -12.20 44.09 43.96
N ALA A 8 -11.83 43.93 45.23
CA ALA A 8 -11.02 42.79 45.67
C ALA A 8 -11.73 41.44 45.48
N LEU A 9 -13.07 41.43 45.60
CA LEU A 9 -13.88 40.23 45.38
C LEU A 9 -13.94 39.85 43.89
N ASP A 10 -14.07 40.85 43.01
CA ASP A 10 -14.07 40.65 41.55
C ASP A 10 -12.72 40.12 41.04
N GLU A 11 -11.60 40.62 41.57
CA GLU A 11 -10.27 40.08 41.24
C GLU A 11 -10.14 38.60 41.63
N LYS A 12 -10.63 38.23 42.82
CA LYS A 12 -10.59 36.83 43.28
C LYS A 12 -11.50 35.93 42.45
N LEU A 13 -12.68 36.41 42.06
CA LEU A 13 -13.57 35.69 41.15
C LEU A 13 -12.94 35.50 39.77
N ALA A 14 -12.33 36.54 39.20
CA ALA A 14 -11.62 36.47 37.93
C ALA A 14 -10.45 35.48 37.97
N GLU A 15 -9.70 35.43 39.07
CA GLU A 15 -8.61 34.47 39.28
C GLU A 15 -9.14 33.02 39.35
N VAL A 16 -10.25 32.78 40.05
CA VAL A 16 -10.91 31.46 40.11
C VAL A 16 -11.40 31.02 38.73
N PHE A 17 -11.99 31.93 37.94
CA PHE A 17 -12.41 31.62 36.57
C PHE A 17 -11.23 31.35 35.64
N ARG A 18 -10.12 32.10 35.75
CA ARG A 18 -8.88 31.84 34.99
C ARG A 18 -8.29 30.48 35.33
N GLN A 19 -8.23 30.12 36.61
CA GLN A 19 -7.75 28.82 37.05
C GLN A 19 -8.65 27.69 36.52
N ARG A 20 -9.98 27.79 36.65
CA ARG A 20 -10.91 26.80 36.10
C ARG A 20 -10.78 26.63 34.58
N THR A 21 -10.48 27.70 33.86
CA THR A 21 -10.28 27.65 32.40
C THR A 21 -8.95 26.99 32.03
N LYS A 22 -7.87 27.24 32.80
CA LYS A 22 -6.56 26.59 32.65
C LYS A 22 -6.57 25.11 33.07
N SER A 23 -7.37 24.75 34.07
CA SER A 23 -7.49 23.38 34.59
C SER A 23 -8.42 22.49 33.77
N ARG A 24 -9.21 23.06 32.84
CA ARG A 24 -10.11 22.27 32.00
C ARG A 24 -9.28 21.55 30.94
N PRO A 25 -9.28 20.20 30.89
CA PRO A 25 -8.56 19.47 29.85
C PRO A 25 -9.05 19.95 28.48
N ASP A 26 -8.13 20.44 27.65
CA ASP A 26 -8.44 20.93 26.32
C ASP A 26 -8.89 19.73 25.46
N GLY A 27 -10.21 19.52 25.42
CA GLY A 27 -10.81 18.42 24.67
C GLY A 27 -10.48 18.45 23.18
N LYS A 28 -10.11 19.61 22.61
CA LYS A 28 -9.61 19.68 21.23
C LYS A 28 -8.20 19.11 21.13
N LYS A 29 -7.32 19.43 22.08
CA LYS A 29 -5.97 18.86 22.18
C LYS A 29 -6.01 17.35 22.39
N GLN A 30 -6.80 16.86 23.34
CA GLN A 30 -6.94 15.42 23.59
C GLN A 30 -7.45 14.64 22.35
N LYS A 31 -8.45 15.18 21.63
CA LYS A 31 -8.92 14.57 20.38
C LYS A 31 -7.86 14.54 19.29
N LYS A 32 -7.03 15.59 19.19
CA LYS A 32 -5.91 15.64 18.25
C LYS A 32 -4.83 14.62 18.61
N ASP A 33 -4.45 14.55 19.88
CA ASP A 33 -3.42 13.63 20.38
C ASP A 33 -3.86 12.17 20.21
N ALA A 34 -5.13 11.85 20.48
CA ALA A 34 -5.70 10.52 20.24
C ALA A 34 -5.65 10.15 18.75
N LYS A 35 -6.06 11.06 17.84
CA LYS A 35 -5.96 10.84 16.39
C LYS A 35 -4.51 10.62 15.95
N GLN A 36 -3.58 11.40 16.48
CA GLN A 36 -2.16 11.26 16.17
C GLN A 36 -1.60 9.92 16.65
N SER A 37 -2.00 9.47 17.84
CA SER A 37 -1.62 8.15 18.37
C SER A 37 -2.06 7.01 17.44
N VAL A 38 -3.29 7.06 16.93
CA VAL A 38 -3.80 6.07 15.96
C VAL A 38 -3.00 6.11 14.65
N VAL A 39 -2.67 7.28 14.14
CA VAL A 39 -1.85 7.41 12.92
C VAL A 39 -0.44 6.84 13.15
N ASN A 40 0.18 7.13 14.29
CA ASN A 40 1.49 6.59 14.66
C ASN A 40 1.47 5.06 14.76
N PHE A 41 0.39 4.49 15.32
CA PHE A 41 0.20 3.04 15.37
C PHE A 41 0.10 2.43 13.96
N LYS A 42 -0.66 3.04 13.04
CA LYS A 42 -0.73 2.61 11.63
C LYS A 42 0.64 2.65 10.95
N HIS A 43 1.46 3.67 11.21
CA HIS A 43 2.83 3.73 10.71
C HIS A 43 3.70 2.57 11.23
N ARG A 44 3.55 2.20 12.51
CA ARG A 44 4.25 1.04 13.09
C ARG A 44 3.83 -0.27 12.43
N ILE A 45 2.53 -0.47 12.18
CA ILE A 45 2.05 -1.63 11.42
C ILE A 45 2.70 -1.67 10.02
N LEU A 46 2.69 -0.54 9.30
CA LEU A 46 3.32 -0.48 7.98
C LEU A 46 4.84 -0.72 8.02
N ALA A 47 5.52 -0.33 9.10
CA ALA A 47 6.93 -0.64 9.29
C ALA A 47 7.14 -2.16 9.46
N LEU A 48 6.29 -2.84 10.23
CA LEU A 48 6.33 -4.31 10.37
C LEU A 48 6.04 -5.00 9.04
N VAL A 49 5.04 -4.54 8.29
CA VAL A 49 4.72 -5.03 6.94
C VAL A 49 5.91 -4.85 6.00
N ASP A 50 6.57 -3.69 6.00
CA ASP A 50 7.76 -3.43 5.18
C ASP A 50 8.92 -4.36 5.53
N VAL A 51 9.13 -4.67 6.82
CA VAL A 51 10.13 -5.66 7.24
C VAL A 51 9.74 -7.05 6.77
N TYR A 52 8.48 -7.45 6.92
CA TYR A 52 8.00 -8.76 6.54
C TYR A 52 8.19 -9.02 5.04
N VAL A 53 7.66 -8.16 4.16
CA VAL A 53 7.76 -8.35 2.70
C VAL A 53 9.18 -8.32 2.15
N ARG A 54 10.13 -7.73 2.89
CA ARG A 54 11.56 -7.69 2.51
C ARG A 54 12.30 -8.99 2.86
N ASN A 55 11.95 -9.63 3.97
CA ASN A 55 12.58 -10.87 4.41
C ASN A 55 11.89 -12.10 3.82
N GLU A 56 10.55 -12.04 3.71
CA GLU A 56 9.69 -13.15 3.30
C GLU A 56 9.18 -12.95 1.86
N ALA A 57 10.06 -12.49 0.96
CA ALA A 57 9.65 -11.96 -0.34
C ALA A 57 9.02 -13.01 -1.30
N LEU A 58 9.19 -14.30 -1.02
CA LEU A 58 8.59 -15.40 -1.80
C LEU A 58 7.52 -16.15 -1.00
N ASN A 59 7.21 -15.71 0.21
CA ASN A 59 6.23 -16.34 1.08
C ASN A 59 4.81 -16.10 0.53
N PRO A 60 3.94 -17.14 0.40
CA PRO A 60 2.56 -17.01 -0.04
C PRO A 60 1.79 -15.88 0.65
N LEU A 61 2.00 -15.72 1.96
CA LEU A 61 1.33 -14.70 2.76
C LEU A 61 1.76 -13.29 2.36
N ALA A 62 3.00 -13.07 1.93
CA ALA A 62 3.46 -11.77 1.48
C ALA A 62 2.71 -11.26 0.23
N PHE A 63 2.29 -12.17 -0.66
CA PHE A 63 1.47 -11.81 -1.83
C PHE A 63 0.08 -11.30 -1.45
N SER A 64 -0.54 -11.88 -0.41
CA SER A 64 -1.86 -11.47 0.08
C SER A 64 -1.91 -10.02 0.59
N LEU A 65 -0.75 -9.39 0.85
CA LEU A 65 -0.65 -8.01 1.33
C LEU A 65 -0.79 -6.97 0.20
N LEU A 66 -0.65 -7.36 -1.07
CA LEU A 66 -0.70 -6.44 -2.21
C LEU A 66 -2.04 -5.71 -2.31
N VAL A 67 -3.15 -6.44 -2.28
CA VAL A 67 -4.51 -5.88 -2.39
C VAL A 67 -4.85 -4.97 -1.20
N PRO A 68 -4.63 -5.37 0.07
CA PRO A 68 -4.80 -4.48 1.23
C PRO A 68 -3.97 -3.19 1.14
N LEU A 69 -2.72 -3.25 0.66
CA LEU A 69 -1.87 -2.07 0.51
C LEU A 69 -2.38 -1.12 -0.58
N LEU A 70 -2.85 -1.65 -1.72
CA LEU A 70 -3.51 -0.85 -2.76
C LEU A 70 -4.78 -0.20 -2.21
N ARG A 71 -5.65 -0.96 -1.56
CA ARG A 71 -6.87 -0.43 -0.91
C ARG A 71 -6.55 0.67 0.09
N LEU A 72 -5.49 0.50 0.90
CA LEU A 72 -5.05 1.50 1.85
C LEU A 72 -4.67 2.82 1.16
N MET A 73 -3.91 2.77 0.05
CA MET A 73 -3.52 3.96 -0.70
C MET A 73 -4.72 4.79 -1.16
N ARG A 74 -5.82 4.13 -1.55
CA ARG A 74 -7.03 4.79 -2.05
C ARG A 74 -7.96 5.27 -0.93
N THR A 75 -8.07 4.51 0.16
CA THR A 75 -9.10 4.74 1.18
C THR A 75 -8.64 5.58 2.36
N THR A 76 -7.33 5.71 2.59
CA THR A 76 -6.82 6.53 3.69
C THR A 76 -6.94 8.03 3.41
N SER A 77 -7.38 8.80 4.41
CA SER A 77 -7.32 10.27 4.37
C SER A 77 -5.94 10.82 4.79
N THR A 78 -5.05 9.96 5.31
CA THR A 78 -3.72 10.34 5.78
C THR A 78 -2.68 10.09 4.69
N LYS A 79 -2.35 11.13 3.90
CA LYS A 79 -1.43 11.05 2.75
C LYS A 79 -0.10 10.32 3.04
N PRO A 80 0.58 10.55 4.19
CA PRO A 80 1.80 9.81 4.51
C PRO A 80 1.63 8.29 4.58
N LEU A 81 0.47 7.78 4.98
CA LEU A 81 0.19 6.34 5.01
C LEU A 81 0.05 5.77 3.59
N ALA A 82 -0.58 6.52 2.67
CA ALA A 82 -0.69 6.12 1.27
C ALA A 82 0.69 6.09 0.60
N SER A 83 1.51 7.13 0.80
CA SER A 83 2.88 7.16 0.30
C SER A 83 3.70 5.98 0.83
N ARG A 84 3.56 5.67 2.13
CA ARG A 84 4.26 4.55 2.74
C ARG A 84 3.83 3.19 2.17
N ALA A 85 2.55 2.99 1.91
CA ALA A 85 2.06 1.77 1.27
C ALA A 85 2.62 1.59 -0.15
N CYS A 86 2.69 2.66 -0.93
CA CYS A 86 3.33 2.66 -2.24
C CYS A 86 4.80 2.24 -2.15
N GLU A 87 5.57 2.85 -1.23
CA GLU A 87 6.98 2.49 -1.00
C GLU A 87 7.17 1.02 -0.66
N ILE A 88 6.31 0.46 0.19
CA ILE A 88 6.35 -0.95 0.59
C ILE A 88 6.17 -1.86 -0.63
N ILE A 89 5.19 -1.59 -1.49
CA ILE A 89 4.97 -2.37 -2.71
C ILE A 89 6.20 -2.32 -3.63
N LEU A 90 6.80 -1.13 -3.80
CA LEU A 90 7.99 -0.97 -4.64
C LEU A 90 9.24 -1.61 -4.04
N ASN A 91 9.37 -1.62 -2.70
CA ASN A 91 10.41 -2.37 -2.00
C ASN A 91 10.22 -3.87 -2.18
N TYR A 92 8.97 -4.33 -2.05
CA TYR A 92 8.62 -5.73 -2.21
C TYR A 92 8.96 -6.23 -3.61
N GLN A 93 8.62 -5.47 -4.66
CA GLN A 93 8.98 -5.82 -6.04
C GLN A 93 10.49 -6.00 -6.23
N ARG A 94 11.30 -5.11 -5.65
CA ARG A 94 12.77 -5.22 -5.68
C ARG A 94 13.26 -6.43 -4.90
N GLY A 95 12.67 -6.70 -3.73
CA GLY A 95 12.92 -7.89 -2.91
C GLY A 95 12.68 -9.18 -3.69
N CYS A 96 11.52 -9.32 -4.35
CA CYS A 96 11.18 -10.49 -5.17
C CYS A 96 12.19 -10.72 -6.30
N ARG A 97 12.59 -9.66 -7.02
CA ARG A 97 13.60 -9.77 -8.09
C ARG A 97 14.95 -10.25 -7.54
N LYS A 98 15.39 -9.71 -6.40
CA LYS A 98 16.63 -10.12 -5.74
C LYS A 98 16.58 -11.57 -5.25
N ALA A 99 15.49 -11.97 -4.60
CA ALA A 99 15.31 -13.33 -4.07
C ALA A 99 15.31 -14.39 -5.17
N ARG A 100 14.82 -14.07 -6.37
CA ARG A 100 14.84 -15.00 -7.52
C ARG A 100 16.17 -15.00 -8.29
N GLY A 101 16.87 -13.87 -8.35
CA GLY A 101 18.14 -13.75 -9.06
C GLY A 101 19.36 -14.19 -8.24
N GLY A 102 19.27 -14.13 -6.91
CA GLY A 102 20.32 -14.60 -6.00
C GLY A 102 20.00 -16.01 -5.52
N GLY A 103 20.45 -17.03 -6.26
CA GLY A 103 20.37 -18.42 -5.82
C GLY A 103 21.06 -18.61 -4.46
N ARG A 104 20.28 -18.66 -3.40
CA ARG A 104 20.67 -19.31 -2.14
C ARG A 104 19.61 -20.37 -1.86
N ASP A 105 20.03 -21.61 -2.01
CA ASP A 105 19.22 -22.84 -1.95
C ASP A 105 18.64 -23.17 -0.56
N GLU A 106 18.76 -22.30 0.43
CA GLU A 106 18.46 -22.66 1.83
C GLU A 106 17.11 -22.16 2.36
N ASP A 107 16.34 -21.40 1.57
CA ASP A 107 14.98 -21.03 1.99
C ASP A 107 14.05 -20.94 0.77
N LYS A 108 13.82 -22.10 0.13
CA LYS A 108 12.70 -22.25 -0.81
C LYS A 108 11.43 -22.28 0.03
N GLY A 109 10.97 -21.09 0.42
CA GLY A 109 9.63 -20.88 0.96
C GLY A 109 8.64 -21.68 0.11
N THR A 110 7.68 -22.32 0.77
CA THR A 110 6.70 -23.24 0.16
C THR A 110 6.30 -22.76 -1.23
N ALA A 111 6.71 -23.51 -2.26
CA ALA A 111 6.46 -23.15 -3.65
C ALA A 111 4.96 -23.03 -3.88
N VAL A 112 4.47 -21.80 -4.06
CA VAL A 112 3.07 -21.54 -4.40
C VAL A 112 2.84 -22.00 -5.83
N ALA A 113 1.82 -22.81 -6.06
CA ALA A 113 1.47 -23.22 -7.42
C ALA A 113 1.01 -22.01 -8.23
N ALA A 114 1.36 -21.94 -9.51
CA ALA A 114 0.98 -20.82 -10.38
C ALA A 114 -0.55 -20.60 -10.42
N GLY A 115 -1.34 -21.68 -10.37
CA GLY A 115 -2.80 -21.62 -10.38
C GLY A 115 -3.40 -20.90 -9.16
N ASP A 116 -2.75 -20.98 -8.00
CA ASP A 116 -3.24 -20.36 -6.75
C ASP A 116 -3.08 -18.84 -6.77
N LEU A 117 -2.23 -18.31 -7.65
CA LEU A 117 -1.95 -16.87 -7.78
C LEU A 117 -2.82 -16.18 -8.83
N LEU A 118 -3.51 -16.92 -9.71
CA LEU A 118 -4.39 -16.34 -10.71
C LEU A 118 -5.55 -15.51 -10.11
N PRO A 119 -6.26 -15.97 -9.05
CA PRO A 119 -7.28 -15.16 -8.40
C PRO A 119 -6.71 -13.83 -7.86
N LEU A 120 -5.51 -13.86 -7.28
CA LEU A 120 -4.85 -12.66 -6.79
C LEU A 120 -4.49 -11.70 -7.93
N LEU A 121 -4.03 -12.21 -9.08
CA LEU A 121 -3.76 -11.38 -10.26
C LEU A 121 -5.04 -10.66 -10.73
N LEU A 122 -6.16 -11.36 -10.79
CA LEU A 122 -7.46 -10.78 -11.12
C LEU A 122 -7.88 -9.70 -10.12
N GLU A 123 -7.72 -9.94 -8.82
CA GLU A 123 -8.01 -8.94 -7.79
C GLU A 123 -7.14 -7.69 -7.92
N VAL A 124 -5.84 -7.86 -8.20
CA VAL A 124 -4.93 -6.73 -8.40
C VAL A 124 -5.35 -5.91 -9.62
N HIS A 125 -5.76 -6.55 -10.72
CA HIS A 125 -6.29 -5.84 -11.89
C HIS A 125 -7.61 -5.12 -11.59
N GLY A 126 -8.50 -5.73 -10.81
CA GLY A 126 -9.73 -5.10 -10.32
C GLY A 126 -9.49 -3.90 -9.40
N GLU A 127 -8.41 -3.91 -8.61
CA GLU A 127 -7.98 -2.74 -7.83
C GLU A 127 -7.25 -1.69 -8.68
N ALA A 128 -6.54 -2.10 -9.74
CA ALA A 128 -5.75 -1.19 -10.57
C ALA A 128 -6.62 -0.11 -11.23
N VAL A 129 -7.86 -0.43 -11.58
CA VAL A 129 -8.82 0.49 -12.22
C VAL A 129 -9.48 1.47 -11.24
N GLN A 130 -9.26 1.32 -9.94
CA GLN A 130 -9.96 2.09 -8.90
C GLN A 130 -9.39 3.50 -8.68
N SER A 131 -8.20 3.81 -9.21
CA SER A 131 -7.59 5.14 -9.12
C SER A 131 -6.60 5.38 -10.25
N ASN A 132 -6.62 6.59 -10.80
CA ASN A 132 -5.76 6.97 -11.92
C ASN A 132 -4.58 7.89 -11.52
N SER A 133 -4.29 8.02 -10.22
CA SER A 133 -3.14 8.81 -9.78
C SER A 133 -1.81 8.12 -10.16
N HIS A 134 -0.80 8.88 -10.54
CA HIS A 134 0.50 8.32 -10.95
C HIS A 134 1.12 7.39 -9.89
N ALA A 135 1.07 7.79 -8.61
CA ALA A 135 1.60 6.97 -7.52
C ALA A 135 0.84 5.64 -7.37
N TYR A 136 -0.48 5.67 -7.51
CA TYR A 136 -1.32 4.47 -7.43
C TYR A 136 -1.10 3.55 -8.63
N ALA A 137 -1.09 4.09 -9.85
CA ALA A 137 -0.85 3.31 -11.06
C ALA A 137 0.50 2.61 -11.03
N LYS A 138 1.54 3.29 -10.50
CA LYS A 138 2.86 2.70 -10.30
C LYS A 138 2.84 1.53 -9.31
N ALA A 139 2.14 1.69 -8.18
CA ALA A 139 1.99 0.62 -7.19
C ALA A 139 1.16 -0.56 -7.71
N ALA A 140 0.07 -0.30 -8.45
CA ALA A 140 -0.77 -1.32 -9.05
C ALA A 140 -0.01 -2.13 -10.11
N SER A 141 0.74 -1.45 -10.98
CA SER A 141 1.63 -2.08 -11.97
C SER A 141 2.68 -2.96 -11.28
N ALA A 142 3.37 -2.44 -10.26
CA ALA A 142 4.34 -3.20 -9.49
C ALA A 142 3.72 -4.44 -8.82
N SER A 143 2.52 -4.30 -8.25
CA SER A 143 1.78 -5.41 -7.64
C SER A 143 1.44 -6.49 -8.65
N SER A 144 0.92 -6.11 -9.82
CA SER A 144 0.58 -7.08 -10.86
C SER A 144 1.82 -7.83 -11.33
N LEU A 145 2.92 -7.11 -11.58
CA LEU A 145 4.19 -7.73 -11.99
C LEU A 145 4.82 -8.63 -10.92
N ILE A 146 4.61 -8.37 -9.63
CA ILE A 146 5.05 -9.29 -8.55
C ILE A 146 4.38 -10.65 -8.70
N VAL A 147 3.05 -10.65 -8.88
CA VAL A 147 2.21 -11.85 -9.01
C VAL A 147 2.50 -12.56 -10.34
N ALA A 148 2.48 -11.83 -11.46
CA ALA A 148 2.82 -12.33 -12.79
C ALA A 148 4.20 -13.00 -12.81
N SER A 149 5.21 -12.35 -12.22
CA SER A 149 6.56 -12.92 -12.18
C SER A 149 6.65 -14.15 -11.26
N ALA A 150 5.79 -14.27 -10.24
CA ALA A 150 5.73 -15.46 -9.38
C ALA A 150 5.07 -16.63 -10.13
N MET A 151 3.94 -16.36 -10.80
CA MET A 151 3.25 -17.33 -11.66
C MET A 151 4.19 -17.87 -12.74
N PHE A 152 4.90 -16.99 -13.45
CA PHE A 152 5.83 -17.40 -14.52
C PHE A 152 7.04 -18.19 -14.00
N ALA A 153 7.50 -17.91 -12.78
CA ALA A 153 8.58 -18.67 -12.15
C ALA A 153 8.14 -20.08 -11.72
N ALA A 154 6.87 -20.23 -11.33
CA ALA A 154 6.29 -21.53 -10.96
C ALA A 154 5.91 -22.36 -12.19
N ASP A 155 5.36 -21.74 -13.23
CA ASP A 155 5.02 -22.37 -14.52
C ASP A 155 5.19 -21.37 -15.67
N ARG A 156 6.06 -21.69 -16.63
CA ARG A 156 6.30 -20.83 -17.80
C ARG A 156 5.08 -20.73 -18.71
N GLU A 157 4.22 -21.75 -18.75
CA GLU A 157 2.98 -21.74 -19.53
C GLU A 157 1.91 -20.83 -18.93
N ALA A 158 2.06 -20.41 -17.65
CA ALA A 158 1.19 -19.44 -17.00
C ALA A 158 1.15 -18.08 -17.73
N ILE A 159 2.13 -17.79 -18.61
CA ILE A 159 2.11 -16.63 -19.49
C ILE A 159 0.81 -16.50 -20.30
N LYS A 160 0.20 -17.64 -20.69
CA LYS A 160 -1.07 -17.64 -21.43
C LYS A 160 -2.21 -17.05 -20.61
N GLN A 161 -2.31 -17.46 -19.34
CA GLN A 161 -3.32 -16.96 -18.41
C GLN A 161 -3.06 -15.49 -18.07
N MET A 162 -1.81 -15.13 -17.77
CA MET A 162 -1.42 -13.76 -17.47
C MET A 162 -1.73 -12.81 -18.64
N ALA A 163 -1.35 -13.18 -19.87
CA ALA A 163 -1.63 -12.40 -21.06
C ALA A 163 -3.15 -12.23 -21.29
N ALA A 164 -3.96 -13.25 -21.02
CA ALA A 164 -5.41 -13.15 -21.11
C ALA A 164 -5.99 -12.13 -20.11
N VAL A 165 -5.48 -12.09 -18.88
CA VAL A 165 -5.90 -11.10 -17.87
C VAL A 165 -5.54 -9.68 -18.32
N TYR A 166 -4.31 -9.46 -18.78
CA TYR A 166 -3.88 -8.16 -19.31
C TYR A 166 -4.67 -7.74 -20.55
N ALA A 167 -4.93 -8.65 -21.49
CA ALA A 167 -5.72 -8.39 -22.68
C ALA A 167 -7.15 -7.95 -22.32
N LYS A 168 -7.81 -8.65 -21.39
CA LYS A 168 -9.13 -8.26 -20.90
C LYS A 168 -9.12 -6.85 -20.30
N THR A 169 -8.19 -6.57 -19.39
CA THR A 169 -8.07 -5.24 -18.77
C THR A 169 -7.76 -4.15 -19.80
N GLN A 170 -6.97 -4.45 -20.83
CA GLN A 170 -6.70 -3.52 -21.92
C GLN A 170 -7.94 -3.27 -22.78
N SER A 171 -8.73 -4.30 -23.10
CA SER A 171 -10.00 -4.14 -23.80
C SER A 171 -10.96 -3.24 -23.04
N GLU A 172 -11.18 -3.50 -21.75
CA GLU A 172 -12.02 -2.65 -20.88
C GLU A 172 -11.51 -1.20 -20.83
N TRP A 173 -10.19 -1.01 -20.80
CA TRP A 173 -9.59 0.34 -20.83
C TRP A 173 -9.81 1.07 -22.17
N VAL A 174 -9.60 0.38 -23.30
CA VAL A 174 -9.80 0.95 -24.64
C VAL A 174 -11.27 1.28 -24.92
N LEU A 175 -12.18 0.45 -24.40
CA LEU A 175 -13.64 0.68 -24.48
C LEU A 175 -14.12 1.79 -23.53
N GLY A 176 -13.26 2.28 -22.63
CA GLY A 176 -13.60 3.32 -21.64
C GLY A 176 -14.35 2.81 -20.41
N GLU A 177 -14.45 1.48 -20.25
CA GLU A 177 -15.09 0.81 -19.12
C GLU A 177 -14.18 0.81 -17.88
N ALA A 178 -12.86 0.86 -18.08
CA ALA A 178 -11.85 0.96 -17.04
C ALA A 178 -10.99 2.21 -17.21
N ARG A 179 -10.55 2.81 -16.09
CA ARG A 179 -9.63 3.96 -16.09
C ARG A 179 -8.25 3.57 -15.56
N LEU A 180 -7.27 3.53 -16.44
CA LEU A 180 -5.88 3.18 -16.13
C LEU A 180 -4.91 4.17 -16.78
N GLN A 181 -3.72 4.28 -16.18
CA GLN A 181 -2.59 4.95 -16.81
C GLN A 181 -1.96 4.01 -17.85
N ASN A 182 -1.56 4.56 -19.00
CA ASN A 182 -0.86 3.81 -20.05
C ASN A 182 0.42 3.11 -19.53
N SER A 183 1.06 3.66 -18.50
CA SER A 183 2.26 3.08 -17.88
C SER A 183 2.03 1.64 -17.38
N PHE A 184 0.81 1.29 -16.97
CA PHE A 184 0.49 -0.07 -16.52
C PHE A 184 0.73 -1.12 -17.61
N PHE A 185 0.32 -0.82 -18.85
CA PHE A 185 0.53 -1.71 -20.00
C PHE A 185 1.95 -1.60 -20.55
N ALA A 186 2.55 -0.41 -20.50
CA ALA A 186 3.95 -0.24 -20.88
C ALA A 186 4.89 -1.09 -20.02
N ASP A 187 4.67 -1.12 -18.70
CA ASP A 187 5.44 -1.94 -17.76
C ASP A 187 5.28 -3.45 -18.04
N TRP A 188 4.05 -3.89 -18.35
CA TRP A 188 3.77 -5.26 -18.78
C TRP A 188 4.51 -5.63 -20.07
N ASN A 189 4.42 -4.79 -21.10
CA ASN A 189 5.10 -5.03 -22.37
C ASN A 189 6.63 -5.07 -22.19
N ASN A 190 7.18 -4.18 -21.37
CA ASN A 190 8.61 -4.19 -21.02
C ASN A 190 9.00 -5.48 -20.29
N TRP A 191 8.16 -5.96 -19.37
CA TRP A 191 8.36 -7.23 -18.70
C TRP A 191 8.38 -8.41 -19.69
N CYS A 192 7.42 -8.47 -20.62
CA CYS A 192 7.36 -9.48 -21.68
C CYS A 192 8.60 -9.45 -22.57
N GLN A 193 9.03 -8.26 -23.00
CA GLN A 193 10.22 -8.08 -23.83
C GLN A 193 11.49 -8.57 -23.12
N ASN A 194 11.64 -8.29 -21.83
CA ASN A 194 12.77 -8.76 -21.04
C ASN A 194 12.82 -10.29 -20.92
N HIS A 195 11.67 -10.96 -20.78
CA HIS A 195 11.62 -12.42 -20.75
C HIS A 195 11.81 -13.04 -22.14
N ALA A 196 11.29 -12.41 -23.19
CA ALA A 196 11.47 -12.85 -24.57
C ALA A 196 12.94 -12.75 -25.02
N SER A 197 13.66 -11.69 -24.62
CA SER A 197 15.08 -11.53 -24.95
C SER A 197 15.96 -12.58 -24.24
N GLN A 198 15.62 -12.95 -23.01
CA GLN A 198 16.30 -14.01 -22.26
C GLN A 198 15.98 -15.43 -22.74
N ALA A 199 14.90 -15.62 -23.51
CA ALA A 199 14.50 -16.91 -24.08
C ALA A 199 15.17 -17.21 -25.43
N ARG A 200 15.84 -16.22 -26.04
CA ARG A 200 16.61 -16.42 -27.27
C ARG A 200 17.97 -17.04 -26.91
N PRO A 201 18.42 -18.09 -27.61
CA PRO A 201 19.72 -18.72 -27.37
C PRO A 201 20.89 -17.78 -27.68
#